data_AF-A0A3D4Z2A9-F1
#
_entry.id   AF-A0A3D4Z2A9-F1
#
_cell.length_a   1.000
_cell.length_b   1.000
_cell.length_c   1.000
_cell.angle_alpha   90.00
_cell.angle_beta   90.00
_cell.angle_gamma   90.00
#
_symmetry.space_group_name_H-M   'P 1'
#
loop_
_entity.id
_entity.type
_entity.pdbx_description
1 polymer ?
#
loop_
_entity_poly.entity_id
_entity_poly.type
_entity_poly.pdbx_seq_one_letter_code
_entity_poly.pdbx_strand_id
1 'polypeptide(L)'
;MFGGSLPFLISGIYGLLKGTATHSQLAVSFGLASLILIGFSLIPFLNVVRRRNSARRFDQAGITRFDGKTLPWREFKFVRRSYIRNKYRHTILERVKLHFSSGTAIVMVNAVKNLEEVLTVIQTIEAGNNPWH
;
A
#
# COMPACT_ATOMS: atom_id res chain seq x y z
N MET A 1 -1.38 71.60 -30.36
CA MET A 1 -1.27 71.19 -28.94
C MET A 1 -1.91 69.82 -28.81
N PHE A 2 -1.11 68.82 -28.48
CA PHE A 2 -1.48 67.40 -28.47
C PHE A 2 -2.29 67.05 -27.21
N GLY A 3 -3.50 66.51 -27.39
CA GLY A 3 -4.31 65.98 -26.31
C GLY A 3 -5.01 64.71 -26.78
N GLY A 4 -4.43 63.54 -26.52
CA GLY A 4 -5.04 62.27 -26.91
C GLY A 4 -4.08 61.08 -26.83
N SER A 5 -3.73 60.62 -25.63
CA SER A 5 -3.03 59.33 -25.46
C SER A 5 -3.22 58.64 -24.11
N LEU A 6 -3.96 59.22 -23.16
CA LEU A 6 -4.13 58.63 -21.82
C LEU A 6 -5.02 57.37 -21.70
N PRO A 7 -6.07 57.11 -22.53
CA PRO A 7 -6.94 55.96 -22.29
C PRO A 7 -6.36 54.61 -22.75
N PHE A 8 -5.35 54.60 -23.62
CA PHE A 8 -4.76 53.36 -24.15
C PHE A 8 -3.81 52.67 -23.17
N LEU A 9 -3.15 53.43 -22.28
CA LEU A 9 -2.24 52.87 -21.29
C LEU A 9 -2.98 52.11 -20.17
N ILE A 10 -4.18 52.54 -19.79
CA ILE A 10 -4.96 51.90 -18.72
C ILE A 10 -5.56 50.56 -19.19
N SER A 11 -6.01 50.48 -20.46
CA SER A 11 -6.60 49.25 -21.00
C SER A 11 -5.56 48.13 -21.22
N GLY A 12 -4.32 48.48 -21.58
CA GLY A 12 -3.23 47.50 -21.73
C GLY A 12 -2.80 46.85 -20.42
N ILE A 13 -2.76 47.62 -19.33
CA ILE A 13 -2.40 47.13 -17.98
C ILE A 13 -3.51 46.23 -17.43
N TYR A 14 -4.79 46.56 -17.68
CA TYR A 14 -5.92 45.72 -17.26
C TYR A 14 -5.98 44.38 -18.00
N GLY A 15 -5.61 44.35 -19.29
CA GLY A 15 -5.48 43.12 -20.08
C GLY A 15 -4.34 42.21 -19.61
N LEU A 16 -3.18 42.78 -19.24
CA LEU A 16 -2.05 42.05 -18.67
C LEU A 16 -2.33 41.49 -17.26
N LEU A 17 -3.05 42.24 -16.42
CA LEU A 17 -3.49 41.78 -15.09
C LEU A 17 -4.52 40.65 -15.17
N LYS A 18 -5.46 40.69 -16.15
CA LYS A 18 -6.41 39.59 -16.37
C LYS A 18 -5.76 38.35 -17.00
N GLY A 19 -4.87 38.53 -17.97
CA GLY A 19 -4.19 37.41 -18.64
C GLY A 19 -3.28 36.61 -17.69
N THR A 20 -2.56 37.29 -16.80
CA THR A 20 -1.69 36.64 -15.80
C THR A 20 -2.48 35.95 -14.68
N ALA A 21 -3.65 36.47 -14.31
CA ALA A 21 -4.58 35.81 -13.38
C ALA A 21 -5.15 34.51 -13.95
N THR A 22 -5.47 34.44 -15.24
CA THR A 22 -5.95 33.21 -15.88
C THR A 22 -4.86 32.14 -16.02
N HIS A 23 -3.63 32.50 -16.37
CA HIS A 23 -2.54 31.52 -16.47
C HIS A 23 -2.13 30.95 -15.11
N SER A 24 -2.12 31.78 -14.06
CA SER A 24 -1.85 31.33 -12.69
C SER A 24 -2.97 30.47 -12.12
N GLN A 25 -4.24 30.81 -12.37
CA GLN A 25 -5.37 29.96 -11.99
C GLN A 25 -5.34 28.60 -12.69
N LEU A 26 -5.08 28.57 -14.01
CA LEU A 26 -4.94 27.33 -14.75
C LEU A 26 -3.76 26.50 -14.24
N ALA A 27 -2.60 27.11 -14.00
CA ALA A 27 -1.43 26.41 -13.45
C ALA A 27 -1.71 25.81 -12.06
N VAL A 28 -2.42 26.54 -11.20
CA VAL A 28 -2.84 26.05 -9.87
C VAL A 28 -3.84 24.89 -10.00
N SER A 29 -4.82 25.00 -10.91
CA SER A 29 -5.79 23.92 -11.16
C SER A 29 -5.13 22.67 -11.73
N PHE A 30 -4.20 22.80 -12.68
CA PHE A 30 -3.42 21.68 -13.22
C PHE A 30 -2.50 21.05 -12.17
N GLY A 31 -1.87 21.86 -11.32
CA GLY A 31 -1.05 21.39 -10.19
C GLY A 31 -1.87 20.59 -9.17
N LEU A 32 -3.07 21.06 -8.83
CA LEU A 32 -3.99 20.34 -7.94
C LEU A 32 -4.50 19.04 -8.57
N ALA A 33 -4.90 19.06 -9.84
CA ALA A 33 -5.37 17.86 -10.54
C ALA A 33 -4.29 16.78 -10.64
N SER A 34 -3.04 17.16 -10.92
CA SER A 34 -1.91 16.22 -10.98
C SER A 34 -1.55 15.64 -9.60
N LEU A 35 -1.59 16.43 -8.53
CA LEU A 35 -1.42 15.94 -7.16
C LEU A 35 -2.51 14.94 -6.75
N ILE A 36 -3.77 15.19 -7.14
CA ILE A 36 -4.88 14.27 -6.89
C ILE A 36 -4.69 12.96 -7.66
N LEU A 37 -4.29 13.02 -8.93
CA LEU A 37 -3.99 11.83 -9.76
C LEU A 37 -2.81 11.00 -9.21
N ILE A 38 -1.74 11.66 -8.77
CA ILE A 38 -0.60 11.01 -8.11
C ILE A 38 -1.06 10.36 -6.79
N GLY A 39 -1.85 11.07 -5.98
CA GLY A 39 -2.44 10.53 -4.76
C GLY A 39 -3.31 9.29 -5.01
N PHE A 40 -4.19 9.34 -6.03
CA PHE A 40 -5.05 8.22 -6.39
C PHE A 40 -4.31 7.01 -6.94
N SER A 41 -3.17 7.21 -7.63
CA SER A 41 -2.36 6.12 -8.18
C SER A 41 -1.44 5.45 -7.15
N LEU A 42 -0.98 6.19 -6.13
CA LEU A 42 -0.13 5.66 -5.06
C LEU A 42 -0.87 4.74 -4.08
N ILE A 43 -2.13 5.04 -3.77
CA ILE A 43 -2.94 4.26 -2.82
C ILE A 43 -3.09 2.77 -3.21
N PRO A 44 -3.50 2.41 -4.44
CA PRO A 44 -3.60 1.01 -4.84
C PRO A 44 -2.23 0.33 -4.88
N PHE A 45 -1.17 1.05 -5.29
CA PHE A 45 0.18 0.52 -5.33
C PHE A 45 0.69 0.11 -3.93
N LEU A 46 0.50 0.97 -2.93
CA LEU A 46 0.86 0.68 -1.54
C LEU A 46 0.08 -0.52 -1.00
N ASN A 47 -1.20 -0.67 -1.36
CA ASN A 47 -2.02 -1.81 -0.96
C ASN A 47 -1.55 -3.13 -1.59
N VAL A 48 -1.15 -3.12 -2.87
CA VAL A 48 -0.59 -4.28 -3.55
C VAL A 48 0.72 -4.70 -2.89
N VAL A 49 1.65 -3.76 -2.66
CA VAL A 49 2.93 -4.03 -1.99
C VAL A 49 2.71 -4.64 -0.60
N ARG A 50 1.71 -4.13 0.15
CA ARG A 50 1.37 -4.66 1.48
C ARG A 50 0.89 -6.11 1.45
N ARG A 51 0.21 -6.53 0.37
CA ARG A 51 -0.33 -7.88 0.22
C ARG A 51 0.68 -8.88 -0.34
N ARG A 52 1.71 -8.45 -1.07
CA ARG A 52 2.70 -9.35 -1.72
C ARG A 52 3.33 -10.36 -0.76
N ASN A 53 3.69 -9.94 0.45
CA ASN A 53 4.28 -10.82 1.46
C ASN A 53 3.27 -11.68 2.23
N SER A 54 1.98 -11.55 1.96
CA SER A 54 0.96 -12.32 2.66
C SER A 54 0.92 -13.75 2.11
N ALA A 55 0.71 -14.71 3.00
CA ALA A 55 0.47 -16.09 2.63
C ALA A 55 -0.85 -16.19 1.86
N ARG A 56 -0.81 -16.86 0.70
CA ARG A 56 -1.99 -17.15 -0.12
C ARG A 56 -2.44 -18.59 0.07
N ARG A 57 -1.48 -19.52 0.12
CA ARG A 57 -1.73 -20.96 0.22
C ARG A 57 -0.63 -21.64 1.04
N PHE A 58 -1.01 -22.69 1.76
CA PHE A 58 -0.14 -23.55 2.54
C PHE A 58 -0.24 -24.94 1.96
N ASP A 59 0.89 -25.54 1.65
CA ASP A 59 1.00 -26.88 1.07
C ASP A 59 2.11 -27.65 1.78
N GLN A 60 2.19 -28.96 1.54
CA GLN A 60 3.23 -29.83 2.09
C GLN A 60 4.66 -29.37 1.71
N ALA A 61 4.82 -28.73 0.56
CA ALA A 61 6.11 -28.20 0.12
C ALA A 61 6.52 -26.89 0.83
N GLY A 62 5.56 -26.09 1.29
CA GLY A 62 5.84 -24.75 1.82
C GLY A 62 4.64 -23.81 1.83
N ILE A 63 4.92 -22.51 1.86
CA ILE A 63 3.93 -21.43 1.80
C ILE A 63 4.07 -20.68 0.48
N THR A 64 2.99 -20.61 -0.30
CA THR A 64 2.94 -19.74 -1.46
C THR A 64 2.35 -18.39 -1.08
N ARG A 65 3.06 -17.31 -1.42
CA ARG A 65 2.65 -15.93 -1.17
C ARG A 65 1.77 -15.38 -2.31
N PHE A 66 1.15 -14.23 -2.08
CA PHE A 66 0.38 -13.54 -3.12
C PHE A 66 1.22 -13.05 -4.29
N ASP A 67 2.53 -12.86 -4.11
CA ASP A 67 3.46 -12.56 -5.21
C ASP A 67 3.90 -13.79 -6.02
N GLY A 68 3.37 -14.98 -5.70
CA GLY A 68 3.70 -16.24 -6.38
C GLY A 68 4.97 -16.91 -5.87
N LYS A 69 5.75 -16.28 -4.99
CA LYS A 69 6.94 -16.93 -4.42
C LYS A 69 6.52 -18.00 -3.42
N THR A 70 7.09 -19.19 -3.58
CA THR A 70 6.95 -20.30 -2.62
C THR A 70 8.13 -20.29 -1.65
N LEU A 71 7.84 -20.35 -0.36
CA LEU A 71 8.80 -20.43 0.73
C LEU A 71 8.76 -21.85 1.31
N PRO A 72 9.79 -22.68 1.10
CA PRO A 72 9.74 -24.08 1.48
C PRO A 72 9.93 -24.27 3.00
N TRP A 73 9.25 -25.27 3.58
CA TRP A 73 9.30 -25.51 5.04
C TRP A 73 10.71 -25.81 5.55
N ARG A 74 11.57 -26.44 4.74
CA ARG A 74 12.97 -26.71 5.09
C ARG A 74 13.79 -25.44 5.40
N GLU A 75 13.35 -24.28 4.91
CA GLU A 75 14.01 -23.00 5.15
C GLU A 75 13.38 -22.21 6.32
N PHE A 76 12.39 -22.80 6.99
CA PHE A 76 11.72 -22.19 8.12
C PHE A 76 12.70 -21.97 9.27
N LYS A 77 12.60 -20.80 9.91
CA LYS A 77 13.45 -20.44 11.06
C LYS A 77 12.64 -20.29 12.33
N PHE A 78 11.65 -19.39 12.34
CA PHE A 78 10.87 -19.10 13.53
C PHE A 78 9.55 -18.38 13.22
N VAL A 79 8.64 -18.40 14.18
CA VAL A 79 7.38 -17.66 14.18
C VAL A 79 7.54 -16.38 15.00
N ARG A 80 7.00 -15.26 14.50
CA ARG A 80 6.85 -14.02 15.26
C ARG A 80 5.40 -13.58 15.26
N ARG A 81 4.76 -13.63 16.43
CA ARG A 81 3.42 -13.10 16.64
C ARG A 81 3.48 -11.62 16.97
N SER A 82 2.54 -10.86 16.44
CA SER A 82 2.39 -9.44 16.73
C SER A 82 0.92 -9.08 16.76
N TYR A 83 0.52 -8.32 17.78
CA TYR A 83 -0.85 -7.84 17.94
C TYR A 83 -0.93 -6.43 17.38
N ILE A 84 -1.78 -6.24 16.38
CA ILE A 84 -2.01 -4.91 15.80
C ILE A 84 -3.37 -4.44 16.29
N ARG A 85 -3.36 -3.41 17.12
CA ARG A 85 -4.60 -2.75 17.54
C ARG A 85 -5.19 -2.03 16.34
N ASN A 86 -6.39 -2.44 15.92
CA ASN A 86 -7.12 -1.71 14.90
C ASN A 86 -7.65 -0.41 15.50
N LYS A 87 -7.12 0.73 15.05
CA LYS A 87 -7.51 2.07 15.54
C LYS A 87 -9.00 2.37 15.32
N TYR A 88 -9.63 1.72 14.34
CA TYR A 88 -11.02 2.03 13.93
C TYR A 88 -12.06 1.05 14.47
N ARG A 89 -11.69 -0.21 14.75
CA ARG A 89 -12.64 -1.25 15.14
C ARG A 89 -12.52 -1.70 16.60
N HIS A 90 -11.60 -1.11 17.37
CA HIS A 90 -11.23 -1.59 18.72
C HIS A 90 -10.86 -3.10 18.79
N THR A 91 -10.71 -3.76 17.65
CA THR A 91 -10.34 -5.17 17.55
C THR A 91 -8.83 -5.32 17.54
N ILE A 92 -8.32 -6.30 18.27
CA ILE A 92 -6.92 -6.72 18.17
C ILE A 92 -6.83 -7.70 17.01
N LEU A 93 -6.05 -7.35 15.98
CA LEU A 93 -5.74 -8.26 14.88
C LEU A 93 -4.45 -8.99 15.22
N GLU A 94 -4.53 -10.31 15.35
CA GLU A 94 -3.33 -11.14 15.42
C GLU A 94 -2.68 -11.20 14.04
N ARG A 95 -1.40 -10.83 13.98
CA ARG A 95 -0.56 -10.98 12.80
C ARG A 95 0.55 -11.95 13.13
N VAL A 96 0.54 -13.09 12.45
CA VAL A 96 1.60 -14.09 12.55
C VAL A 96 2.56 -13.91 11.37
N LYS A 97 3.84 -13.70 11.66
CA LYS A 97 4.91 -13.66 10.66
C LYS A 97 5.71 -14.94 10.73
N LEU A 98 5.84 -15.62 9.61
CA LEU A 98 6.64 -16.81 9.45
C LEU A 98 7.94 -16.42 8.74
N HIS A 99 9.06 -16.58 9.42
CA HIS A 99 10.37 -16.21 8.92
C HIS A 99 11.08 -17.43 8.32
N PHE A 100 11.54 -17.26 7.09
CA PHE A 100 12.29 -18.24 6.31
C PHE A 100 13.65 -17.66 5.93
N SER A 101 14.61 -18.52 5.58
CA SER A 101 15.91 -18.07 5.04
C SER A 101 15.75 -17.18 3.80
N SER A 102 14.82 -17.52 2.91
CA SER A 102 14.59 -16.80 1.65
C SER A 102 13.54 -15.68 1.72
N GLY A 103 12.96 -15.41 2.90
CA GLY A 103 12.00 -14.32 3.07
C GLY A 103 11.05 -14.44 4.25
N THR A 104 9.90 -13.78 4.15
CA THR A 104 8.88 -13.79 5.21
C THR A 104 7.50 -13.93 4.58
N ALA A 105 6.66 -14.74 5.21
CA ALA A 105 5.23 -14.83 4.92
C ALA A 105 4.43 -14.23 6.08
N ILE A 106 3.44 -13.41 5.75
CA ILE A 106 2.51 -12.84 6.72
C ILE A 106 1.20 -13.61 6.64
N VAL A 107 0.81 -14.24 7.74
CA VAL A 107 -0.48 -14.88 7.87
C VAL A 107 -1.45 -13.84 8.43
N MET A 108 -2.43 -13.48 7.62
CA MET A 108 -3.61 -12.75 8.09
C MET A 108 -4.74 -13.74 8.19
N VAL A 109 -5.24 -13.94 9.41
CA VAL A 109 -6.29 -14.91 9.76
C VAL A 109 -7.48 -14.86 8.77
N ASN A 110 -7.88 -13.67 8.32
CA ASN A 110 -9.02 -13.50 7.43
C ASN A 110 -8.71 -13.62 5.91
N ALA A 111 -7.46 -13.82 5.51
CA ALA A 111 -7.04 -13.82 4.11
C ALA A 111 -6.67 -15.21 3.56
N VAL A 112 -6.66 -16.23 4.42
CA VAL A 112 -6.27 -17.59 4.06
C VAL A 112 -7.52 -18.44 3.87
N LYS A 113 -7.57 -19.18 2.75
CA LYS A 113 -8.71 -20.04 2.41
C LYS A 113 -8.87 -21.23 3.37
N ASN A 114 -7.77 -21.72 3.94
CA ASN A 114 -7.73 -22.90 4.81
C ASN A 114 -7.25 -22.50 6.21
N LEU A 115 -8.01 -21.66 6.91
CA LEU A 115 -7.55 -21.08 8.18
C LEU A 115 -7.28 -22.13 9.27
N GLU A 116 -8.16 -23.13 9.44
CA GLU A 116 -8.01 -24.16 10.47
C GLU A 116 -6.71 -24.97 10.28
N GLU A 117 -6.47 -25.48 9.08
CA GLU A 117 -5.22 -26.18 8.73
C GLU A 117 -4.00 -25.33 9.05
N VAL A 118 -4.07 -24.03 8.79
CA VAL A 118 -2.97 -23.10 9.05
C VAL A 118 -2.73 -22.90 10.54
N LEU A 119 -3.78 -22.82 11.35
CA LEU A 119 -3.63 -22.71 12.80
C LEU A 119 -3.00 -23.98 13.39
N THR A 120 -3.43 -25.17 12.92
CA THR A 120 -2.82 -26.45 13.31
C THR A 120 -1.35 -26.49 12.92
N VAL A 121 -1.02 -26.15 11.67
CA VAL A 121 0.35 -26.08 11.17
C VAL A 121 1.21 -25.12 12.00
N ILE A 122 0.69 -23.94 12.33
CA ILE A 122 1.42 -22.96 13.17
C ILE A 122 1.67 -23.53 14.57
N GLN A 123 0.68 -24.19 15.19
CA GLN A 123 0.84 -24.80 16.50
C GLN A 123 1.89 -25.93 16.48
N THR A 124 1.87 -26.78 15.45
CA THR A 124 2.87 -27.85 15.31
C THR A 124 4.28 -27.30 15.11
N ILE A 125 4.42 -26.26 14.29
CA ILE A 125 5.70 -25.58 14.06
C ILE A 125 6.21 -24.90 15.33
N GLU A 126 5.34 -24.26 16.12
CA GLU A 126 5.74 -23.64 17.40
C GLU A 126 6.15 -24.66 18.45
N ALA A 127 5.60 -25.88 18.39
CA ALA A 127 6.05 -27.01 19.21
C ALA A 127 7.43 -27.56 18.77
N GLY A 128 8.04 -27.00 17.72
CA GLY A 128 9.31 -27.47 17.17
C GLY A 128 9.18 -28.69 16.26
N ASN A 129 7.96 -29.10 15.94
CA ASN A 129 7.67 -30.27 15.11
C ASN A 129 7.44 -29.85 13.65
N ASN A 130 7.77 -30.74 12.72
CA ASN A 130 7.43 -30.55 11.32
C ASN A 130 5.97 -30.99 11.12
N PRO A 131 5.05 -30.12 10.66
CA PRO A 131 3.62 -30.44 10.51
C PRO A 131 3.30 -31.52 9.47
N TRP A 132 4.30 -31.99 8.73
CA TRP A 132 4.13 -32.96 7.65
C TRP A 132 4.94 -34.26 7.85
N HIS A 133 5.48 -34.48 9.06
CA HIS A 133 6.20 -35.68 9.46
C HIS A 133 5.57 -36.33 10.69
#